data_AF-A0A7C7H995-F1
#
_entry.id   AF-A0A7C7H995-F1
#
_cell.length_a   1.000
_cell.length_b   1.000
_cell.length_c   1.000
_cell.angle_alpha   90.00
_cell.angle_beta   90.00
_cell.angle_gamma   90.00
#
_symmetry.space_group_name_H-M   'P 1'
#
loop_
_entity.id
_entity.type
_entity.pdbx_description
1 polymer ?
#
loop_
_entity_poly.entity_id
_entity_poly.type
_entity_poly.pdbx_seq_one_letter_code
_entity_poly.pdbx_strand_id
1 'polypeptide(L)'
;MSIYPNAQYLVAYDARRGQQYYLFGTNASFENMVDYYSAVLNSRGDRVFREPPVHMFELGRFDRDAMAFPPSVTIKDYTWNGAAGYPNSLPGGQPSHYSTIIQIVPVREQR
;
A
#
# COMPACT_ATOMS: atom_id res chain seq x y z
N MET A 1 5.85 6.80 -10.42
CA MET A 1 5.76 5.42 -9.89
C MET A 1 4.54 4.75 -10.48
N SER A 2 4.64 3.50 -10.93
CA SER A 2 3.51 2.75 -11.48
C SER A 2 2.69 2.10 -10.36
N ILE A 3 1.38 2.23 -10.42
CA ILE A 3 0.45 1.48 -9.56
C ILE A 3 0.22 0.11 -10.21
N TYR A 4 0.11 -0.94 -9.40
CA TYR A 4 -0.17 -2.28 -9.91
C TYR A 4 -1.44 -2.28 -10.78
N PRO A 5 -1.40 -2.78 -12.04
CA PRO A 5 -2.48 -2.57 -13.01
C PRO A 5 -3.86 -3.09 -12.59
N ASN A 6 -3.92 -4.17 -11.82
CA ASN A 6 -5.18 -4.78 -11.38
C ASN A 6 -5.60 -4.31 -9.98
N ALA A 7 -4.95 -3.28 -9.43
CA ALA A 7 -5.34 -2.71 -8.16
C ALA A 7 -6.50 -1.71 -8.36
N GLN A 8 -7.53 -1.84 -7.53
CA GLN A 8 -8.66 -0.91 -7.51
C GLN A 8 -8.40 0.19 -6.48
N TYR A 9 -8.59 1.44 -6.87
CA TYR A 9 -8.56 2.56 -5.92
C TYR A 9 -9.70 2.44 -4.92
N LEU A 10 -9.38 2.60 -3.63
CA LEU A 10 -10.37 2.49 -2.56
C LEU A 10 -10.69 3.85 -1.95
N VAL A 11 -9.65 4.58 -1.50
CA VAL A 11 -9.81 5.80 -0.71
C VAL A 11 -8.50 6.58 -0.61
N ALA A 12 -8.60 7.88 -0.35
CA ALA A 12 -7.51 8.76 0.05
C ALA A 12 -7.76 9.29 1.47
N TYR A 13 -6.69 9.42 2.25
CA TYR A 13 -6.72 9.93 3.60
C TYR A 13 -5.71 11.07 3.76
N ASP A 14 -6.11 12.09 4.52
CA ASP A 14 -5.18 13.10 5.03
C ASP A 14 -4.37 12.49 6.19
N ALA A 15 -3.08 12.26 5.93
CA ALA A 15 -2.10 11.75 6.88
C ALA A 15 -1.68 12.79 7.93
N ARG A 16 -2.27 13.99 7.90
CA ARG A 16 -1.88 15.23 8.60
C ARG A 16 -0.72 15.94 7.90
N ARG A 17 -0.53 17.23 8.25
CA ARG A 17 0.47 18.13 7.65
C ARG A 17 0.32 18.28 6.12
N GLY A 18 -0.91 18.15 5.61
CA GLY A 18 -1.22 18.22 4.18
C GLY A 18 -0.60 17.08 3.36
N GLN A 19 -0.15 16.00 4.00
CA GLN A 19 0.31 14.80 3.33
C GLN A 19 -0.88 13.88 3.10
N GLN A 20 -1.07 13.41 1.88
CA GLN A 20 -2.11 12.42 1.56
C GLN A 20 -1.49 11.03 1.47
N TYR A 21 -2.26 10.00 1.79
CA TYR A 21 -1.96 8.64 1.40
C TYR A 21 -3.17 7.97 0.77
N TYR A 22 -2.91 7.01 -0.10
CA TYR A 22 -3.92 6.36 -0.93
C TYR A 22 -3.92 4.87 -0.66
N LEU A 23 -5.11 4.26 -0.61
CA LEU A 23 -5.28 2.82 -0.51
C LEU A 23 -5.79 2.25 -1.83
N PHE A 24 -5.19 1.14 -2.23
CA PHE A 24 -5.61 0.34 -3.37
C PHE A 24 -5.78 -1.11 -2.93
N GLY A 25 -6.81 -1.79 -3.45
CA GLY A 25 -7.10 -3.20 -3.16
C GLY A 25 -6.84 -4.09 -4.36
N THR A 26 -6.34 -5.29 -4.13
CA THR A 26 -6.13 -6.33 -5.15
C THR A 26 -6.32 -7.73 -4.56
N ASN A 27 -6.67 -8.71 -5.40
CA ASN A 27 -6.68 -10.13 -5.02
C ASN A 27 -5.38 -10.87 -5.41
N ALA A 28 -4.37 -10.15 -5.91
CA ALA A 28 -3.03 -10.72 -5.98
C ALA A 28 -2.49 -11.01 -4.58
N SER A 29 -1.73 -12.10 -4.43
CA SER A 29 -1.12 -12.46 -3.16
C SER A 29 -0.13 -11.41 -2.68
N PHE A 30 0.11 -11.37 -1.37
CA PHE A 30 1.08 -10.47 -0.75
C PHE A 30 2.47 -10.63 -1.40
N GLU A 31 2.93 -11.86 -1.58
CA GLU A 31 4.25 -12.19 -2.13
C GLU A 31 4.36 -11.73 -3.59
N ASN A 32 3.32 -11.93 -4.40
CA ASN A 32 3.30 -11.41 -5.77
C ASN A 32 3.40 -9.87 -5.80
N MET A 33 2.80 -9.19 -4.82
CA MET A 33 2.89 -7.73 -4.72
C MET A 33 4.27 -7.29 -4.26
N VAL A 34 4.90 -8.01 -3.33
CA VAL A 34 6.28 -7.73 -2.92
C VAL A 34 7.23 -7.91 -4.10
N ASP A 35 7.11 -8.99 -4.86
CA ASP A 35 7.95 -9.24 -6.03
C ASP A 35 7.74 -8.17 -7.10
N TYR A 36 6.48 -7.82 -7.39
CA TYR A 36 6.14 -6.77 -8.35
C TYR A 36 6.78 -5.42 -7.98
N TYR A 37 6.55 -4.95 -6.75
CA TYR A 37 7.11 -3.67 -6.32
C TYR A 37 8.62 -3.71 -6.14
N SER A 38 9.19 -4.87 -5.80
CA SER A 38 10.65 -5.02 -5.76
C SER A 38 11.27 -4.80 -7.14
N ALA A 39 10.66 -5.38 -8.18
CA ALA A 39 11.10 -5.19 -9.57
C ALA A 39 10.88 -3.76 -10.07
N VAL A 40 9.69 -3.18 -9.84
CA VAL A 40 9.34 -1.84 -10.31
C VAL A 40 10.16 -0.74 -9.62
N LEU A 41 10.44 -0.90 -8.33
CA LEU A 41 11.18 0.09 -7.54
C LEU A 41 12.68 -0.17 -7.52
N ASN A 42 13.14 -1.30 -8.09
CA ASN A 42 14.52 -1.76 -7.99
C ASN A 42 15.05 -1.73 -6.54
N SER A 43 14.24 -2.21 -5.61
CA SER A 43 14.50 -2.18 -4.18
C SER A 43 14.00 -3.46 -3.54
N ARG A 44 14.69 -3.97 -2.51
CA ARG A 44 14.20 -5.13 -1.75
C ARG A 44 13.12 -4.74 -0.73
N GLY A 45 13.08 -3.47 -0.33
CA GLY A 45 12.26 -3.02 0.80
C GLY A 45 12.53 -3.81 2.08
N ASP A 46 11.63 -3.67 3.04
CA ASP A 46 11.73 -4.29 4.35
C ASP A 46 10.42 -4.93 4.77
N ARG A 47 10.50 -6.15 5.33
CA ARG A 47 9.38 -6.79 6.02
C ARG A 47 9.26 -6.18 7.41
N VAL A 48 8.36 -5.23 7.58
CA VAL A 48 8.19 -4.47 8.83
C VAL A 48 7.31 -5.18 9.86
N PHE A 49 6.43 -6.10 9.41
CA PHE A 49 5.71 -7.01 10.29
C PHE A 49 5.64 -8.42 9.68
N ARG A 50 5.75 -9.44 10.54
CA ARG A 50 5.62 -10.84 10.15
C ARG A 50 4.16 -11.30 10.15
N GLU A 51 3.38 -10.91 11.16
CA GLU A 51 2.04 -11.43 11.42
C GLU A 51 1.12 -10.30 11.93
N PRO A 52 0.14 -9.82 11.14
CA PRO A 52 -0.03 -10.10 9.72
C PRO A 52 1.17 -9.58 8.90
N PRO A 53 1.49 -10.22 7.76
CA PRO A 53 2.53 -9.76 6.85
C PRO A 53 2.36 -8.29 6.43
N VAL A 54 3.42 -7.50 6.62
CA VAL A 54 3.52 -6.13 6.09
C VAL A 54 4.91 -5.87 5.53
N HIS A 55 5.00 -5.44 4.27
CA HIS A 55 6.25 -5.09 3.59
C HIS A 55 6.22 -3.63 3.17
N MET A 56 7.34 -2.92 3.31
CA MET A 56 7.44 -1.50 3.00
C MET A 56 8.63 -1.21 2.10
N PHE A 57 8.42 -0.39 1.08
CA PHE A 57 9.45 0.20 0.26
C PHE A 57 9.45 1.71 0.51
N GLU A 58 10.56 2.25 1.00
CA GLU A 58 10.73 3.70 1.10
C GLU A 58 11.11 4.28 -0.27
N LEU A 59 10.47 5.39 -0.65
CA LEU A 59 10.61 6.01 -1.97
C LEU A 59 11.46 7.28 -1.95
N GLY A 60 11.78 7.81 -0.76
CA GLY A 60 12.50 9.07 -0.65
C GLY A 60 12.75 9.51 0.78
N ARG A 61 13.39 10.66 0.94
CA ARG A 61 13.78 11.21 2.24
C ARG A 61 12.54 11.56 3.07
N PHE A 62 12.56 11.12 4.32
CA PHE A 62 11.56 11.50 5.32
C PHE A 62 11.96 12.82 5.99
N ASP A 63 11.07 13.81 5.94
CA ASP A 63 11.17 15.04 6.71
C ASP A 63 10.18 14.96 7.89
N ARG A 64 10.72 14.79 9.09
CA ARG A 64 9.92 14.61 10.32
C ARG A 64 9.14 15.85 10.71
N ASP A 65 9.56 17.04 10.27
CA ASP A 65 8.90 18.30 10.58
C ASP A 65 7.79 18.61 9.57
N ALA A 66 7.91 18.12 8.34
CA ALA A 66 6.95 18.40 7.27
C ALA A 66 6.00 17.23 6.93
N MET A 67 6.33 16.00 7.35
CA MET A 67 5.61 14.77 6.97
C MET A 67 5.19 13.95 8.18
N ALA A 68 4.06 13.25 8.06
CA ALA A 68 3.61 12.29 9.07
C ALA A 68 4.17 10.88 8.81
N PHE A 69 4.38 10.54 7.54
CA PHE A 69 4.95 9.26 7.10
C PHE A 69 6.04 9.49 6.04
N PRO A 70 7.07 8.62 5.96
CA PRO A 70 7.98 8.61 4.81
C PRO A 70 7.19 8.37 3.51
N PRO A 71 7.60 8.96 2.37
CA PRO A 71 7.14 8.51 1.06
C PRO A 71 7.41 7.02 0.89
N SER A 72 6.37 6.23 0.61
CA SER A 72 6.48 4.76 0.66
C SER A 72 5.41 4.04 -0.17
N VAL A 73 5.71 2.79 -0.50
CA VAL A 73 4.71 1.76 -0.84
C VAL A 73 4.69 0.75 0.31
N THR A 74 3.53 0.55 0.92
CA THR A 74 3.34 -0.48 1.96
C THR A 74 2.32 -1.50 1.47
N ILE A 75 2.72 -2.78 1.49
CA ILE A 75 1.90 -3.93 1.12
C ILE A 75 1.49 -4.62 2.42
N LYS A 76 0.20 -4.95 2.54
CA LYS A 76 -0.40 -5.56 3.73
C LYS A 76 -1.25 -6.76 3.34
N ASP A 77 -1.04 -7.89 3.98
CA ASP A 77 -1.89 -9.07 3.83
C ASP A 77 -3.11 -8.94 4.75
N TYR A 78 -4.30 -8.98 4.16
CA TYR A 78 -5.57 -8.90 4.87
C TYR A 78 -6.30 -10.24 4.96
N THR A 79 -5.71 -11.30 4.43
CA THR A 79 -6.23 -12.68 4.53
C THR A 79 -5.65 -13.47 5.70
N TRP A 80 -4.73 -12.85 6.43
CA TRP A 80 -4.04 -13.46 7.57
C TRP A 80 -5.02 -14.09 8.57
N ASN A 81 -4.65 -15.27 9.08
CA ASN A 81 -5.44 -16.05 10.03
C ASN A 81 -6.87 -16.39 9.55
N GLY A 82 -7.05 -16.59 8.23
CA GLY A 82 -8.33 -16.99 7.63
C GLY A 82 -9.33 -15.85 7.47
N ALA A 83 -8.89 -14.60 7.60
CA ALA A 83 -9.72 -13.43 7.33
C ALA A 83 -10.16 -13.40 5.85
N ALA A 84 -11.36 -12.89 5.59
CA ALA A 84 -11.90 -12.79 4.23
C ALA A 84 -11.15 -11.77 3.35
N GLY A 85 -10.37 -10.87 3.94
CA GLY A 85 -9.71 -9.75 3.28
C GLY A 85 -10.20 -8.39 3.76
N TYR A 86 -9.73 -7.33 3.10
CA TYR A 86 -10.21 -5.97 3.32
C TYR A 86 -11.54 -5.76 2.59
N PRO A 87 -12.62 -5.30 3.25
CA PRO A 87 -13.93 -5.20 2.63
C PRO A 87 -13.95 -4.16 1.50
N ASN A 88 -14.68 -4.48 0.43
CA ASN A 88 -15.00 -3.50 -0.60
C ASN A 88 -16.05 -2.52 -0.05
N SER A 89 -15.76 -1.22 -0.13
CA SER A 89 -16.64 -0.16 0.37
C SER A 89 -17.87 0.06 -0.50
N LEU A 90 -17.87 -0.43 -1.75
CA LEU A 90 -19.00 -0.35 -2.66
C LEU A 90 -20.05 -1.42 -2.31
N PRO A 91 -21.30 -1.05 -1.99
CA PRO A 91 -22.37 -2.02 -1.78
C PRO A 91 -22.56 -2.93 -3.00
N GLY A 92 -22.41 -4.25 -2.82
CA GLY A 92 -22.50 -5.23 -3.91
C GLY A 92 -21.30 -5.24 -4.87
N GLY A 93 -20.21 -4.52 -4.56
CA GLY A 93 -19.00 -4.47 -5.37
C GLY A 93 -18.33 -5.84 -5.51
N GLN A 94 -17.69 -6.06 -6.67
CA GLN A 94 -16.90 -7.25 -6.95
C GLN A 94 -15.43 -6.86 -7.17
N PRO A 95 -14.48 -7.50 -6.47
CA PRO A 95 -14.66 -8.52 -5.43
C PRO A 95 -15.33 -7.93 -4.16
N SER A 96 -15.94 -8.77 -3.32
CA SER A 96 -16.47 -8.32 -2.03
C SER A 96 -15.38 -7.95 -1.03
N HIS A 97 -14.19 -8.56 -1.18
CA HIS A 97 -13.01 -8.32 -0.36
C HIS A 97 -11.72 -8.36 -1.19
N TYR A 98 -10.72 -7.61 -0.75
CA TYR A 98 -9.38 -7.59 -1.32
C TYR A 98 -8.42 -8.35 -0.43
N SER A 99 -7.65 -9.27 -1.02
CA SER A 99 -6.68 -10.07 -0.28
C SER A 99 -5.50 -9.23 0.20
N THR A 100 -5.07 -8.28 -0.61
CA THR A 100 -3.91 -7.43 -0.35
C THR A 100 -4.29 -5.96 -0.51
N ILE A 101 -3.78 -5.13 0.40
CA ILE A 101 -3.88 -3.67 0.29
C ILE A 101 -2.50 -3.08 0.03
N ILE A 102 -2.47 -2.17 -0.94
CA ILE A 102 -1.33 -1.34 -1.28
C ILE A 102 -1.63 0.06 -0.75
N GLN A 103 -0.84 0.51 0.22
CA GLN A 103 -0.85 1.88 0.71
C GLN A 103 0.29 2.66 0.04
N ILE A 104 -0.03 3.81 -0.55
CA ILE A 104 0.95 4.66 -1.21
C ILE A 104 0.98 6.03 -0.53
N VAL A 105 2.16 6.40 -0.03
CA VAL A 105 2.49 7.77 0.36
C VAL A 105 3.38 8.34 -0.76
N PRO A 106 2.89 9.30 -1.56
CA PRO A 106 3.64 9.80 -2.70
C PRO A 106 4.87 10.60 -2.25
N VAL A 107 5.89 10.61 -3.10
CA VAL A 107 6.99 11.57 -2.98
C VAL A 107 6.41 12.96 -3.27
N ARG A 108 6.67 13.94 -2.39
CA ARG A 108 6.35 15.33 -2.71
C ARG A 108 7.25 15.77 -3.86
N GLU A 109 6.67 16.17 -4.99
CA GLU A 109 7.42 16.91 -6.00
C GLU A 109 7.92 18.20 -5.34
N GLN A 110 9.25 18.36 -5.24
CA GLN A 110 9.83 19.65 -4.91
C GLN A 110 9.55 20.54 -6.13
N ARG A 111 8.68 21.53 -5.96
CA ARG A 111 8.53 22.64 -6.92
C ARG A 111 9.71 23.60 -6.78
#